data_AF-A0A967FCV9-F1
#
_entry.id   AF-A0A967FCV9-F1
#
_cell.length_a   1.000
_cell.length_b   1.000
_cell.length_c   1.000
_cell.angle_alpha   90.00
_cell.angle_beta   90.00
_cell.angle_gamma   90.00
#
_symmetry.space_group_name_H-M   'P 1'
#
loop_
_entity.id
_entity.type
_entity.pdbx_description
1 polymer ?
#
loop_
_entity_poly.entity_id
_entity_poly.type
_entity_poly.pdbx_seq_one_letter_code
_entity_poly.pdbx_strand_id
1 'polypeptide(L)' 'MVNTRLFNRKAETTVIEAGRRFKVLATNSLGKTILQATPAVVDNAFYLRTATHLYCIENAASLSGNAPSDNR' A
#
# COMPACT_ATOMS: atom_id res chain seq x y z
N MET A 1 -17.01 3.34 -4.06
CA MET A 1 -16.88 1.92 -3.63
C MET A 1 -15.56 1.79 -2.90
N VAL A 2 -15.54 1.28 -1.67
CA VAL A 2 -14.31 1.15 -0.86
C VAL A 2 -13.76 -0.27 -1.05
N ASN A 3 -12.45 -0.43 -1.23
CA ASN A 3 -11.80 -1.74 -1.34
C ASN A 3 -10.80 -1.93 -0.20
N THR A 4 -10.66 -3.17 0.28
CA THR A 4 -9.77 -3.50 1.40
C THR A 4 -8.44 -4.04 0.88
N ARG A 5 -7.33 -3.57 1.46
CA ARG A 5 -5.97 -4.06 1.17
C ARG A 5 -5.49 -4.93 2.32
N LEU A 6 -5.01 -6.12 2.00
CA LEU A 6 -4.44 -7.09 2.94
C LEU A 6 -2.96 -7.26 2.64
N PHE A 7 -2.12 -7.21 3.67
CA PHE A 7 -0.66 -7.32 3.55
C PHE A 7 -0.17 -8.56 4.31
N ASN A 8 0.77 -9.30 3.71
CA ASN A 8 1.41 -10.43 4.36
C ASN A 8 2.91 -10.17 4.58
N ARG A 9 3.56 -11.00 5.41
CA ARG A 9 5.01 -10.87 5.68
C ARG A 9 5.89 -11.09 4.46
N LYS A 10 5.40 -11.75 3.40
CA LYS A 10 6.13 -11.99 2.15
C LYS A 10 6.04 -10.81 1.17
N ALA A 11 5.64 -9.63 1.66
CA ALA A 11 5.48 -8.42 0.86
C ALA A 11 4.54 -8.61 -0.35
N GLU A 12 3.51 -9.42 -0.15
CA GLU A 12 2.39 -9.56 -1.07
C GLU A 12 1.20 -8.76 -0.53
N THR A 13 0.60 -7.97 -1.42
CA THR A 13 -0.59 -7.17 -1.17
C THR A 13 -1.74 -7.73 -1.98
N THR A 14 -2.84 -8.06 -1.30
CA THR A 14 -4.08 -8.51 -1.94
C THR A 14 -5.16 -7.45 -1.78
N VAL A 15 -5.79 -7.06 -2.88
CA VAL A 15 -6.95 -6.16 -2.87
C VAL A 15 -8.20 -7.01 -2.96
N ILE A 16 -9.15 -6.79 -2.06
CA ILE A 16 -10.45 -7.46 -2.08
C ILE A 16 -11.58 -6.44 -2.24
N GLU A 17 -12.65 -6.88 -2.90
CA GLU A 17 -13.90 -6.10 -2.98
C GLU A 17 -14.52 -6.05 -1.58
N ALA A 18 -14.82 -4.85 -1.07
CA ALA A 18 -15.53 -4.75 0.19
C ALA A 18 -17.00 -5.10 -0.04
N GLY A 19 -17.44 -6.25 0.49
CA GLY A 19 -18.80 -6.72 0.34
C GLY A 19 -19.04 -8.05 1.05
N ARG A 20 -20.28 -8.54 0.96
CA ARG A 20 -20.72 -9.78 1.62
C ARG A 20 -20.06 -11.04 1.05
N ARG A 21 -19.59 -10.99 -0.20
CA ARG A 21 -18.90 -12.10 -0.85
C ARG A 21 -17.42 -11.79 -0.93
N PHE A 22 -16.61 -12.75 -0.48
CA PHE A 22 -15.16 -12.68 -0.66
C PHE A 22 -14.82 -12.71 -2.15
N LYS A 23 -14.12 -11.69 -2.62
CA LYS A 23 -13.64 -11.60 -4.00
C LYS A 23 -12.32 -10.84 -4.06
N VAL A 24 -11.31 -11.47 -4.63
CA VAL A 24 -10.00 -10.86 -4.91
C VAL A 24 -10.12 -10.04 -6.19
N LEU A 25 -9.66 -8.79 -6.13
CA LEU A 25 -9.61 -7.87 -7.27
C LEU A 25 -8.22 -7.82 -7.88
N ALA A 26 -7.17 -7.89 -7.06
CA ALA A 26 -5.78 -7.85 -7.52
C ALA A 26 -4.83 -8.44 -6.47
N THR A 27 -3.68 -8.92 -6.95
CA THR A 27 -2.54 -9.28 -6.12
C THR A 27 -1.29 -8.60 -6.68
N ASN A 28 -0.48 -8.00 -5.82
CA ASN A 28 0.78 -7.36 -6.18
C ASN A 28 1.88 -7.83 -5.21
N SER A 29 3.06 -8.16 -5.75
CA SER A 29 4.23 -8.55 -4.96
C SER A 29 5.34 -7.53 -5.18
N LEU A 30 5.97 -7.11 -4.07
CA LEU A 30 7.17 -6.27 -4.10
C LEU A 30 8.46 -7.09 -4.26
N GLY A 31 8.35 -8.34 -4.72
CA GLY A 31 9.48 -9.25 -4.95
C GLY A 31 9.86 -10.08 -3.72
N LYS A 32 11.08 -10.63 -3.72
CA LYS A 32 11.61 -11.49 -2.64
C LYS A 32 12.08 -10.66 -1.43
N THR A 33 11.16 -9.94 -0.81
CA THR A 33 11.42 -9.14 0.40
C THR A 33 10.45 -9.49 1.52
N ILE A 34 10.73 -9.00 2.72
CA ILE A 34 9.93 -9.24 3.92
C ILE A 34 9.48 -7.90 4.49
N LEU A 35 8.18 -7.79 4.79
CA LEU A 35 7.68 -6.65 5.55
C LEU A 35 8.15 -6.77 7.00
N GLN A 36 8.92 -5.79 7.46
CA GLN A 36 9.48 -5.76 8.81
C GLN A 36 8.60 -5.02 9.82
N ALA A 37 7.53 -4.39 9.35
CA ALA A 37 6.59 -3.65 10.18
C ALA A 37 5.17 -3.77 9.62
N THR A 38 4.19 -3.44 10.45
CA THR A 38 2.83 -3.19 9.99
C THR A 38 2.83 -1.99 9.04
N PRO A 39 2.09 -2.04 7.92
CA PRO A 39 1.87 -0.88 7.06
C PRO A 39 1.36 0.31 7.86
N ALA A 40 1.93 1.50 7.62
CA ALA A 40 1.43 2.75 8.17
C ALA A 40 0.53 3.45 7.14
N VAL A 41 -0.57 4.04 7.59
CA VAL A 41 -1.49 4.82 6.75
C VAL A 41 -1.36 6.28 7.15
N VAL A 42 -1.02 7.13 6.18
CA VAL A 42 -0.98 8.60 6.34
C VAL A 42 -1.66 9.20 5.11
N ASP A 43 -2.66 10.04 5.35
CA ASP A 43 -3.52 10.61 4.32
C ASP A 43 -4.06 9.54 3.35
N ASN A 44 -3.70 9.64 2.06
CA ASN A 44 -4.13 8.72 1.00
C ASN A 44 -3.05 7.68 0.63
N ALA A 45 -2.00 7.55 1.46
CA ALA A 45 -0.85 6.73 1.19
C ALA A 45 -0.65 5.60 2.22
N PHE A 46 -0.17 4.46 1.71
CA PHE A 46 0.32 3.34 2.51
C PHE A 46 1.85 3.32 2.48
N TYR A 47 2.47 3.29 3.66
CA TYR A 47 3.91 3.17 3.82
C TYR A 47 4.28 1.75 4.23
N LEU A 48 5.08 1.07 3.40
CA LEU A 48 5.52 -0.30 3.61
C LEU A 48 7.02 -0.35 3.86
N ARG A 49 7.41 -0.73 5.07
CA ARG A 49 8.81 -0.90 5.44
C ARG A 49 9.26 -2.35 5.21
N THR A 50 10.29 -2.49 4.38
CA THR A 50 11.07 -3.72 4.25
C THR A 50 12.44 -3.56 4.92
N ALA A 51 13.27 -4.60 4.87
CA ALA A 51 14.63 -4.54 5.42
C ALA A 51 15.53 -3.50 4.71
N THR A 52 15.28 -3.25 3.42
CA THR A 52 16.17 -2.43 2.58
C THR A 52 15.50 -1.18 2.01
N HIS A 53 14.18 -1.14 1.94
CA HIS A 53 13.42 -0.05 1.30
C HIS A 53 12.17 0.32 2.11
N LEU A 54 11.80 1.60 2.01
CA LEU A 54 10.50 2.12 2.43
C LEU A 54 9.72 2.50 1.17
N TYR A 55 8.58 1.86 0.94
CA TYR A 55 7.70 2.16 -0.20
C TYR A 55 6.56 3.06 0.23
N CYS A 56 6.19 4.02 -0.62
CA CYS A 56 4.96 4.79 -0.52
C CYS A 56 4.03 4.37 -1.66
N ILE A 57 2.82 3.92 -1.32
CA ILE A 57 1.80 3.50 -2.28
C ILE A 57 0.61 4.44 -2.15
N GLU A 58 0.38 5.22 -3.21
CA GLU A 58 -0.70 6.18 -3.30
C GLU A 58 -1.38 6.07 -4.68
N ASN A 59 -2.60 6.61 -4.80
CA ASN A 59 -3.25 6.75 -6.09
C ASN A 59 -2.54 7.82 -6.93
N ALA A 60 -2.15 7.49 -8.16
CA ALA A 60 -1.53 8.47 -9.07
C ALA A 60 -2.42 9.72 -9.29
N ALA A 61 -3.75 9.59 -9.19
CA ALA A 61 -4.67 10.71 -9.32
C ALA A 61 -4.61 11.71 -8.15
N SER A 62 -4.13 11.32 -6.96
CA SER A 62 -3.99 12.24 -5.81
C SER A 62 -2.67 13.02 -5.81
N LEU A 63 -1.75 12.71 -6.72
CA LEU A 63 -0.48 13.44 -6.89
C LEU A 63 -0.63 14.81 -7.59
N SER A 64 -1.83 15.20 -8.04
CA SER A 64 -2.06 16.50 -8.71
C SER A 64 -2.19 17.71 -7.76
N GLY A 65 -2.03 17.52 -6.44
CA GLY A 65 -2.39 18.55 -5.45
C GLY A 65 -1.33 18.97 -4.41
N ASN A 66 -0.23 18.25 -4.21
CA ASN A 66 0.79 18.64 -3.23
C ASN A 66 2.16 18.15 -3.68
N ALA A 67 2.98 19.07 -4.21
CA ALA A 67 4.42 18.87 -4.18
C ALA A 67 4.84 18.67 -2.70
N PRO A 68 5.79 17.78 -2.39
CA PRO A 68 6.37 17.77 -1.06
C PRO A 68 6.89 19.18 -0.80
N SER A 69 6.37 19.85 0.24
CA SER A 69 6.94 21.12 0.68
C SER A 69 8.37 20.80 1.08
N ASP A 70 9.30 21.17 0.20
CA ASP A 70 10.75 21.14 0.40
C ASP A 70 11.07 21.56 1.84
N ASN A 71 11.34 20.57 2.69
CA ASN A 71 11.94 20.80 3.99
C ASN A 71 13.43 20.52 3.84
N ARG A 72 14.17 21.60 3.61
CA ARG A 72 15.62 21.71 3.82
C ARG A 72 16.17 20.75 4.87
#